data_AF-A0A3M1YHU2-F1
#
_entry.id   AF-A0A3M1YHU2-F1
#
_cell.length_a   1.000
_cell.length_b   1.000
_cell.length_c   1.000
_cell.angle_alpha   90.00
_cell.angle_beta   90.00
_cell.angle_gamma   90.00
#
_symmetry.space_group_name_H-M   'P 1'
#
loop_
_entity.id
_entity.type
_entity.pdbx_description
1 polymer ?
#
loop_
_entity_poly.entity_id
_entity_poly.type
_entity_poly.pdbx_seq_one_letter_code
_entity_poly.pdbx_strand_id
1 'polypeptide(L)'
;MSNKKNSLNNIEAWRDPWIFYHRKEKKFYMLICARDKKYNQKFNACIGVAVSSNLINWKTLPPLLSPRIYDEMELPQLLIYNKIYYLFFNTKAKNCHPQLKPKSTGLYCYFSSRLQGPYKPVNGNGVVFSQGESIYGIRIFKQNKNKLLAVGNMAKSISGKYLGTLSPFIKIEVINKKTLKAKY
;
A
#
# COMPACT_ATOMS: atom_id res chain seq x y z
N MET A 1 9.41 -11.34 16.95
CA MET A 1 9.90 -10.18 16.17
C MET A 1 11.00 -9.54 16.98
N SER A 2 12.13 -9.23 16.35
CA SER A 2 13.20 -8.49 17.03
C SER A 2 12.94 -6.99 16.82
N ASN A 3 13.19 -6.15 17.82
CA ASN A 3 13.15 -4.68 17.64
C ASN A 3 14.38 -4.15 16.87
N LYS A 4 15.07 -5.01 16.13
CA LYS A 4 16.28 -4.66 15.39
C LYS A 4 15.90 -3.73 14.24
N LYS A 5 16.59 -2.61 14.17
CA LYS A 5 16.37 -1.60 13.14
C LYS A 5 17.30 -1.82 11.94
N ASN A 6 16.85 -1.43 10.76
CA ASN A 6 17.66 -1.44 9.54
C ASN A 6 18.52 -0.16 9.42
N SER A 7 19.25 -0.02 8.31
CA SER A 7 20.10 1.15 8.03
C SER A 7 19.36 2.47 7.84
N LEU A 8 18.02 2.46 7.79
CA LEU A 8 17.15 3.64 7.79
C LEU A 8 16.47 3.88 9.13
N ASN A 9 16.92 3.19 10.19
CA ASN A 9 16.35 3.28 11.54
C ASN A 9 14.88 2.83 11.59
N ASN A 10 14.43 2.01 10.62
CA ASN A 10 13.09 1.41 10.60
C ASN A 10 13.13 0.02 11.25
N ILE A 11 12.09 -0.32 12.01
CA ILE A 11 11.92 -1.62 12.67
C ILE A 11 11.60 -2.74 11.66
N GLU A 12 11.65 -4.01 12.09
CA GLU A 12 11.20 -5.14 11.28
C GLU A 12 9.78 -4.91 10.72
N ALA A 13 9.59 -5.23 9.43
CA ALA A 13 8.30 -5.17 8.76
C ALA A 13 7.70 -6.58 8.68
N TRP A 14 6.65 -6.79 9.46
CA TRP A 14 5.72 -7.91 9.39
C TRP A 14 4.41 -7.49 10.08
N ARG A 15 3.70 -6.56 9.45
CA ARG A 15 2.57 -5.84 10.07
C ARG A 15 1.49 -5.48 9.07
N ASP A 16 0.49 -4.74 9.53
CA ASP A 16 -0.59 -4.15 8.74
C ASP A 16 -1.40 -5.18 7.92
N PRO A 17 -1.99 -6.21 8.57
CA PRO A 17 -2.73 -7.25 7.85
C PRO A 17 -3.94 -6.67 7.11
N TRP A 18 -4.10 -7.04 5.85
CA TRP A 18 -5.32 -6.78 5.07
C TRP A 18 -5.91 -8.10 4.57
N ILE A 19 -7.01 -8.52 5.20
CA ILE A 19 -7.67 -9.80 4.89
C ILE A 19 -8.81 -9.58 3.89
N PHE A 20 -8.90 -10.43 2.88
CA PHE A 20 -10.03 -10.47 1.94
C PHE A 20 -10.35 -11.90 1.52
N TYR A 21 -11.61 -12.15 1.18
CA TYR A 21 -12.05 -13.46 0.68
C TYR A 21 -11.96 -13.53 -0.85
N HIS A 22 -11.20 -14.48 -1.37
CA HIS A 22 -11.04 -14.71 -2.79
C HIS A 22 -12.08 -15.75 -3.28
N ARG A 23 -13.20 -15.24 -3.82
CA ARG A 23 -14.38 -16.06 -4.18
C ARG A 23 -14.08 -17.22 -5.12
N LYS A 24 -13.21 -17.04 -6.12
CA LYS A 24 -12.89 -18.09 -7.10
C LYS A 24 -12.19 -19.28 -6.46
N GLU A 25 -11.30 -19.03 -5.50
CA GLU A 25 -10.54 -20.09 -4.82
C GLU A 25 -11.16 -20.54 -3.50
N LYS A 26 -12.24 -19.88 -3.06
CA LYS A 26 -12.91 -20.12 -1.78
C LYS A 26 -11.96 -20.10 -0.58
N LYS A 27 -11.04 -19.12 -0.57
CA LYS A 27 -10.00 -18.96 0.47
C LYS A 27 -9.90 -17.51 0.92
N PHE A 28 -9.45 -17.33 2.16
CA PHE A 28 -9.04 -16.03 2.69
C PHE A 28 -7.59 -15.77 2.32
N TYR A 29 -7.32 -14.54 1.90
CA TYR A 29 -6.00 -14.03 1.62
C TYR A 29 -5.71 -12.88 2.58
N MET A 30 -4.45 -12.79 3.03
CA MET A 30 -3.95 -11.70 3.86
C MET A 30 -2.77 -11.05 3.16
N LEU A 31 -2.82 -9.73 2.95
CA LEU A 31 -1.66 -8.93 2.57
C LEU A 31 -0.93 -8.45 3.81
N ILE A 32 0.39 -8.33 3.73
CA ILE A 32 1.26 -8.02 4.86
C ILE A 32 2.34 -7.03 4.41
N CYS A 33 2.55 -5.97 5.19
CA CYS A 33 3.74 -5.13 5.07
C CYS A 33 4.96 -5.95 5.51
N ALA A 34 5.85 -6.28 4.57
CA ALA A 34 6.92 -7.24 4.80
C ALA A 34 8.23 -6.81 4.12
N ARG A 35 9.30 -7.59 4.38
CA ARG A 35 10.58 -7.51 3.68
C ARG A 35 10.89 -8.81 2.97
N ASP A 36 11.41 -8.70 1.76
CA ASP A 36 11.81 -9.84 0.95
C ASP A 36 13.16 -10.40 1.44
N LYS A 37 13.11 -11.54 2.13
CA LYS A 37 14.29 -12.22 2.69
C LYS A 37 15.31 -12.63 1.61
N LYS A 38 14.92 -12.73 0.34
CA LYS A 38 15.85 -13.05 -0.75
C LYS A 38 16.76 -11.86 -1.12
N TYR A 39 16.45 -10.65 -0.65
CA TYR A 39 17.22 -9.45 -0.94
C TYR A 39 17.67 -8.79 0.36
N ASN A 40 18.96 -8.89 0.66
CA ASN A 40 19.57 -8.25 1.83
C ASN A 40 19.97 -6.77 1.56
N GLN A 41 19.34 -6.13 0.58
CA GLN A 41 19.60 -4.74 0.21
C GLN A 41 18.67 -3.80 0.97
N LYS A 42 19.05 -2.52 1.03
CA LYS A 42 18.29 -1.45 1.68
C LYS A 42 16.83 -1.35 1.20
N PHE A 43 16.59 -1.49 -0.10
CA PHE A 43 15.24 -1.36 -0.66
C PHE A 43 14.64 -2.75 -0.90
N ASN A 44 14.27 -3.44 0.17
CA ASN A 44 13.75 -4.80 0.13
C ASN A 44 12.30 -4.93 0.62
N ALA A 45 11.54 -3.83 0.68
CA ALA A 45 10.13 -3.92 1.02
C ALA A 45 9.36 -4.76 0.00
N CYS A 46 8.43 -5.55 0.51
CA CYS A 46 7.50 -6.30 -0.31
C CYS A 46 6.10 -6.33 0.34
N ILE A 47 5.09 -6.60 -0.48
CA ILE A 47 3.78 -7.01 0.00
C ILE A 47 3.77 -8.53 0.10
N GLY A 48 3.93 -9.01 1.32
CA GLY A 48 3.78 -10.41 1.65
C GLY A 48 2.33 -10.86 1.50
N VAL A 49 2.14 -12.16 1.29
CA VAL A 49 0.80 -12.73 1.21
C VAL A 49 0.74 -14.07 1.94
N ALA A 50 -0.37 -14.30 2.63
CA ALA A 50 -0.71 -15.58 3.23
C ALA A 50 -2.13 -15.99 2.82
N VAL A 51 -2.40 -17.30 2.82
CA VAL A 51 -3.69 -17.87 2.47
C VAL A 51 -4.19 -18.79 3.59
N SER A 52 -5.50 -18.79 3.82
CA SER A 52 -6.17 -19.62 4.82
C SER A 52 -7.53 -20.11 4.32
N SER A 53 -7.94 -21.30 4.77
CA SER A 53 -9.30 -21.82 4.59
C SER A 53 -10.23 -21.50 5.77
N ASN A 54 -9.68 -21.17 6.95
CA ASN A 54 -10.44 -21.09 8.21
C ASN A 54 -10.11 -19.85 9.06
N LEU A 55 -9.34 -18.89 8.54
CA LEU A 55 -8.85 -17.68 9.24
C LEU A 55 -7.92 -17.93 10.44
N ILE A 56 -7.68 -19.19 10.81
CA ILE A 56 -6.82 -19.58 11.94
C ILE A 56 -5.45 -20.04 11.41
N ASN A 57 -5.45 -20.97 10.47
CA ASN A 57 -4.24 -21.57 9.91
C ASN A 57 -3.86 -20.87 8.62
N TRP A 58 -2.66 -20.27 8.59
CA TRP A 58 -2.17 -19.48 7.46
C TRP A 58 -0.93 -20.09 6.84
N LYS A 59 -0.90 -20.17 5.50
CA LYS A 59 0.28 -20.53 4.72
C LYS A 59 0.79 -19.29 3.97
N THR A 60 2.04 -18.91 4.18
CA THR A 60 2.69 -17.84 3.40
C THR A 60 2.95 -18.28 1.97
N LEU A 61 2.77 -17.39 1.00
CA LEU A 61 3.13 -17.58 -0.40
C LEU A 61 4.24 -16.60 -0.81
N PRO A 62 4.80 -16.69 -2.03
CA PRO A 62 5.67 -15.65 -2.55
C PRO A 62 5.00 -14.27 -2.53
N PRO A 63 5.75 -13.17 -2.31
CA PRO A 63 5.18 -11.83 -2.22
C PRO A 63 4.48 -11.43 -3.52
N LEU A 64 3.37 -10.68 -3.42
CA LEU A 64 2.65 -10.18 -4.59
C LEU A 64 3.40 -9.06 -5.31
N LEU A 65 4.20 -8.30 -4.56
CA LEU A 65 4.93 -7.15 -5.07
C LEU A 65 6.24 -7.00 -4.29
N SER A 66 7.38 -7.01 -5.00
CA SER A 66 8.73 -6.79 -4.47
C SER A 66 9.51 -5.94 -5.48
N PRO A 67 9.26 -4.62 -5.55
CA PRO A 67 9.74 -3.77 -6.64
C PRO A 67 11.18 -3.30 -6.44
N ARG A 68 11.78 -3.59 -5.27
CA ARG A 68 13.17 -3.27 -4.90
C ARG A 68 13.55 -1.79 -4.93
N ILE A 69 12.57 -0.92 -4.78
CA ILE A 69 12.74 0.54 -4.79
C ILE A 69 12.13 1.23 -3.57
N TYR A 70 11.60 0.45 -2.63
CA TYR A 70 11.05 0.92 -1.36
C TYR A 70 11.69 0.18 -0.19
N ASP A 71 11.89 0.87 0.92
CA ASP A 71 12.29 0.29 2.21
C ASP A 71 11.09 -0.08 3.09
N GLU A 72 9.95 0.59 2.92
CA GLU A 72 8.69 0.30 3.62
C GLU A 72 7.51 0.45 2.67
N MET A 73 6.57 -0.48 2.74
CA MET A 73 5.30 -0.47 1.98
C MET A 73 4.16 -0.75 2.96
N GLU A 74 3.77 0.29 3.70
CA GLU A 74 2.88 0.23 4.86
C GLU A 74 1.40 0.16 4.45
N LEU A 75 0.54 -0.36 5.33
CA LEU A 75 -0.91 -0.41 5.13
C LEU A 75 -1.35 -0.93 3.75
N PRO A 76 -0.89 -2.13 3.34
CA PRO A 76 -1.32 -2.71 2.09
C PRO A 76 -2.85 -2.87 2.08
N GLN A 77 -3.43 -2.70 0.91
CA GLN A 77 -4.86 -2.86 0.69
C GLN A 77 -5.13 -3.19 -0.78
N LEU A 78 -6.12 -4.04 -1.00
CA LEU A 78 -6.49 -4.51 -2.33
C LEU A 78 -7.89 -4.02 -2.71
N LEU A 79 -7.97 -3.35 -3.85
CA LEU A 79 -9.22 -2.95 -4.48
C LEU A 79 -9.40 -3.69 -5.80
N ILE A 80 -10.50 -4.41 -5.94
CA ILE A 80 -10.91 -4.98 -7.24
C ILE A 80 -11.90 -4.00 -7.89
N TYR A 81 -11.52 -3.38 -9.00
CA TYR A 81 -12.35 -2.41 -9.73
C TYR A 81 -12.29 -2.70 -11.23
N ASN A 82 -13.44 -2.89 -11.88
CA ASN A 82 -13.56 -3.28 -13.29
C ASN A 82 -12.65 -4.47 -13.68
N LYS A 83 -12.67 -5.53 -12.85
CA LYS A 83 -11.84 -6.76 -13.00
C LYS A 83 -10.32 -6.54 -12.94
N ILE A 84 -9.87 -5.35 -12.54
CA ILE A 84 -8.46 -5.03 -12.30
C ILE A 84 -8.18 -5.04 -10.79
N TYR A 85 -7.04 -5.60 -10.41
CA TYR A 85 -6.52 -5.64 -9.06
C TYR A 85 -5.63 -4.42 -8.84
N TYR A 86 -6.04 -3.51 -7.95
CA TYR A 86 -5.26 -2.35 -7.53
C TYR A 86 -4.72 -2.60 -6.13
N LEU A 87 -3.41 -2.76 -6.03
CA LEU A 87 -2.67 -2.98 -4.81
C LEU A 87 -2.11 -1.64 -4.33
N PHE A 88 -2.73 -1.08 -3.30
CA PHE A 88 -2.29 0.17 -2.70
C PHE A 88 -1.45 -0.08 -1.45
N PHE A 89 -0.58 0.86 -1.15
CA PHE A 89 0.21 0.92 0.08
C PHE A 89 0.60 2.39 0.34
N ASN A 90 0.96 2.68 1.58
CA ASN A 90 1.52 3.96 1.98
C ASN A 90 3.05 3.83 2.07
N THR A 91 3.76 4.90 1.73
CA THR A 91 5.21 4.99 1.99
C THR A 91 5.61 6.44 2.20
N LYS A 92 6.77 6.65 2.82
CA LYS A 92 7.36 7.98 3.07
C LYS A 92 8.44 8.25 2.03
N ALA A 93 8.62 9.51 1.65
CA ALA A 93 9.64 9.90 0.67
C ALA A 93 11.05 9.40 1.05
N LYS A 94 11.39 9.37 2.34
CA LYS A 94 12.66 8.85 2.87
C LYS A 94 12.88 7.34 2.62
N ASN A 95 11.80 6.58 2.44
CA ASN A 95 11.83 5.14 2.19
C ASN A 95 11.91 4.80 0.70
N CYS A 96 11.83 5.78 -0.20
CA CYS A 96 11.91 5.58 -1.65
C CYS A 96 13.35 5.63 -2.17
N HIS A 97 13.69 4.77 -3.13
CA HIS A 97 14.99 4.75 -3.80
C HIS A 97 15.34 6.12 -4.43
N PRO A 98 16.58 6.65 -4.30
CA PRO A 98 17.08 7.92 -4.90
C PRO A 98 16.58 8.26 -6.29
N GLN A 99 16.51 7.27 -7.17
CA GLN A 99 16.14 7.43 -8.57
C GLN A 99 14.62 7.48 -8.83
N LEU A 100 13.76 7.15 -7.86
CA LEU A 100 12.31 7.26 -8.04
C LEU A 100 11.93 8.75 -8.17
N LYS A 101 11.16 9.11 -9.22
CA LYS A 101 10.72 10.48 -9.46
C LYS A 101 9.21 10.51 -9.82
N PRO A 102 8.39 11.34 -9.15
CA PRO A 102 8.70 12.07 -7.92
C PRO A 102 8.80 11.08 -6.73
N LYS A 103 9.56 11.46 -5.72
CA LYS A 103 9.45 10.82 -4.40
C LYS A 103 8.49 11.62 -3.56
N SER A 104 7.48 10.97 -3.02
CA SER A 104 6.52 11.63 -2.14
C SER A 104 6.12 10.73 -0.98
N THR A 105 5.74 11.38 0.12
CA THR A 105 5.05 10.72 1.23
C THR A 105 3.57 10.64 0.90
N GLY A 106 2.97 9.46 0.99
CA GLY A 106 1.54 9.29 0.76
C GLY A 106 1.16 7.92 0.22
N LEU A 107 0.13 7.91 -0.63
CA LEU A 107 -0.53 6.73 -1.16
C LEU A 107 0.01 6.37 -2.54
N TYR A 108 0.44 5.11 -2.67
CA TYR A 108 0.92 4.51 -3.90
C TYR A 108 0.01 3.37 -4.34
N CYS A 109 0.06 3.03 -5.62
CA CYS A 109 -0.74 1.96 -6.21
C CYS A 109 -0.02 1.28 -7.37
N TYR A 110 -0.15 -0.04 -7.41
CA TYR A 110 0.22 -0.87 -8.54
C TYR A 110 -1.00 -1.65 -9.00
N PHE A 111 -1.13 -1.91 -10.29
CA PHE A 111 -2.27 -2.62 -10.87
C PHE A 111 -1.86 -3.90 -11.58
N SER A 112 -2.75 -4.87 -11.63
CA SER A 112 -2.64 -6.09 -12.43
C SER A 112 -4.00 -6.61 -12.89
N SER A 113 -4.02 -7.38 -13.97
CA SER A 113 -5.21 -8.15 -14.39
C SER A 113 -5.38 -9.47 -13.62
N ARG A 114 -4.38 -9.86 -12.80
CA ARG A 114 -4.39 -11.10 -12.02
C ARG A 114 -3.96 -10.81 -10.58
N LEU A 115 -4.50 -11.55 -9.63
CA LEU A 115 -4.14 -11.41 -8.21
C LEU A 115 -2.63 -11.66 -7.99
N GLN A 116 -2.06 -12.65 -8.67
CA GLN A 116 -0.64 -13.02 -8.55
C GLN A 116 0.28 -12.14 -9.42
N GLY A 117 -0.24 -11.10 -10.07
CA GLY A 117 0.55 -10.22 -10.90
C GLY A 117 0.82 -10.73 -12.34
N PRO A 118 1.80 -10.14 -13.05
CA PRO A 118 2.71 -9.09 -12.57
C PRO A 118 1.98 -7.77 -12.33
N TYR A 119 2.48 -7.01 -11.36
CA TYR A 119 1.98 -5.69 -10.99
C TYR A 119 2.81 -4.58 -11.65
N LYS A 120 2.15 -3.52 -12.14
CA LYS A 120 2.79 -2.34 -12.74
C LYS A 120 2.34 -1.07 -12.02
N PRO A 121 3.20 -0.05 -11.88
CA PRO A 121 2.82 1.19 -11.22
C PRO A 121 1.69 1.89 -11.99
N VAL A 122 0.69 2.43 -11.27
CA VAL A 122 -0.22 3.41 -11.87
C VAL A 122 0.52 4.73 -12.09
N ASN A 123 0.02 5.60 -12.97
CA ASN A 123 0.58 6.94 -13.21
C ASN A 123 2.08 6.93 -13.62
N GLY A 124 2.61 5.79 -14.08
CA GLY A 124 4.01 5.59 -14.43
C GLY A 124 4.96 5.41 -13.23
N ASN A 125 4.66 6.00 -12.08
CA ASN A 125 5.53 6.07 -10.90
C ASN A 125 4.92 5.47 -9.62
N GLY A 126 3.64 5.08 -9.66
CA GLY A 126 2.89 4.49 -8.57
C GLY A 126 2.20 5.52 -7.66
N VAL A 127 2.52 6.81 -7.74
CA VAL A 127 1.96 7.85 -6.86
C VAL A 127 0.50 8.10 -7.21
N VAL A 128 -0.39 8.01 -6.21
CA VAL A 128 -1.81 8.34 -6.34
C VAL A 128 -2.17 9.62 -5.60
N PHE A 129 -1.66 9.79 -4.38
CA PHE A 129 -1.93 10.97 -3.56
C PHE A 129 -0.76 11.29 -2.63
N SER A 130 -0.47 12.57 -2.46
CA SER A 130 0.57 13.08 -1.56
C SER A 130 0.21 14.49 -1.11
N GLN A 131 0.27 14.74 0.19
CA GLN A 131 0.21 16.08 0.80
C GLN A 131 1.38 16.25 1.79
N GLY A 132 2.55 15.68 1.44
CA GLY A 132 3.71 15.66 2.33
C GLY A 132 3.43 14.83 3.59
N GLU A 133 3.91 15.30 4.74
CA GLU A 133 3.69 14.64 6.03
C GLU A 133 2.35 15.02 6.70
N SER A 134 1.59 15.93 6.10
CA SER A 134 0.33 16.43 6.68
C SER A 134 -0.76 15.37 6.73
N ILE A 135 -0.82 14.48 5.73
CA ILE A 135 -1.80 13.39 5.64
C ILE A 135 -1.07 12.09 5.37
N TYR A 136 -1.22 11.13 6.28
CA TYR A 136 -0.62 9.81 6.15
C TYR A 136 -1.58 8.71 6.59
N GLY A 137 -1.21 7.45 6.35
CA GLY A 137 -2.04 6.32 6.78
C GLY A 137 -3.34 6.20 5.98
N ILE A 138 -3.28 6.45 4.67
CA ILE A 138 -4.45 6.62 3.82
C ILE A 138 -5.11 5.27 3.51
N ARG A 139 -6.42 5.17 3.77
CA ARG A 139 -7.28 4.02 3.50
C ARG A 139 -8.32 4.36 2.45
N ILE A 140 -8.50 3.47 1.47
CA ILE A 140 -9.45 3.60 0.38
C ILE A 140 -10.64 2.67 0.63
N PHE A 141 -11.83 3.15 0.29
CA PHE A 141 -13.06 2.37 0.36
C PHE A 141 -14.02 2.76 -0.77
N LYS A 142 -14.91 1.83 -1.11
CA LYS A 142 -15.97 2.08 -2.08
C LYS A 142 -17.14 2.72 -1.35
N GLN A 143 -17.56 3.92 -1.77
CA GLN A 143 -18.86 4.44 -1.34
C GLN A 143 -19.99 3.74 -2.11
N ASN A 144 -19.79 3.48 -3.40
CA ASN A 144 -20.68 2.69 -4.23
C ASN A 144 -19.90 2.09 -5.43
N LYS A 145 -20.59 1.50 -6.40
CA LYS A 145 -19.96 0.85 -7.57
C LYS A 145 -19.02 1.77 -8.35
N ASN A 146 -19.30 3.08 -8.41
CA ASN A 146 -18.61 4.04 -9.27
C ASN A 146 -17.83 5.13 -8.49
N LYS A 147 -17.92 5.14 -7.16
CA LYS A 147 -17.32 6.19 -6.33
C LYS A 147 -16.37 5.59 -5.30
N LEU A 148 -15.09 5.91 -5.47
CA LEU A 148 -14.01 5.57 -4.54
C LEU A 148 -13.68 6.80 -3.70
N LEU A 149 -13.60 6.59 -2.40
CA LEU A 149 -13.18 7.60 -1.43
C LEU A 149 -11.98 7.08 -0.66
N ALA A 150 -11.21 8.00 -0.12
CA ALA A 150 -10.15 7.69 0.82
C ALA A 150 -10.15 8.68 1.98
N VAL A 151 -9.59 8.25 3.11
CA VAL A 151 -9.37 9.05 4.30
C VAL A 151 -7.97 8.78 4.82
N GLY A 152 -7.30 9.80 5.32
CA GLY A 152 -6.00 9.68 5.99
C GLY A 152 -6.03 10.30 7.37
N ASN A 153 -5.00 9.99 8.16
CA ASN A 153 -4.71 10.63 9.43
C ASN A 153 -4.02 11.98 9.18
N MET A 154 -4.58 13.04 9.74
CA MET A 154 -3.96 14.36 9.82
C MET A 154 -3.13 14.44 11.11
N ALA A 155 -1.81 14.29 10.97
CA ALA A 155 -0.93 14.18 12.14
C ALA A 155 -0.65 15.53 12.80
N LYS A 156 -0.34 16.58 12.02
CA LYS A 156 0.02 17.90 12.56
C LYS A 156 -0.64 19.04 11.79
N SER A 157 -0.96 20.13 12.49
CA SER A 157 -1.35 21.41 11.89
C SER A 157 -0.17 22.09 11.20
N ILE A 158 -0.44 23.17 10.45
CA ILE A 158 0.61 24.06 9.89
C ILE A 158 1.53 24.60 11.00
N SER A 159 0.98 24.85 12.20
CA SER A 159 1.74 25.29 13.39
C SER A 159 2.47 24.15 14.12
N GLY A 160 2.45 22.91 13.61
CA GLY A 160 3.15 21.77 14.18
C GLY A 160 2.43 21.09 15.36
N LYS A 161 1.25 21.56 15.77
CA LYS A 161 0.44 20.94 16.83
C LYS A 161 -0.11 19.60 16.35
N TYR A 162 0.01 18.56 17.17
CA TYR A 162 -0.62 17.27 16.87
C TYR A 162 -2.15 17.43 16.78
N LEU A 163 -2.74 16.96 15.68
CA LEU A 163 -4.19 16.99 15.46
C LEU A 163 -4.80 15.63 15.79
N GLY A 164 -4.31 14.56 15.17
CA GLY A 164 -4.82 13.20 15.38
C GLY A 164 -6.24 12.99 14.85
N THR A 165 -6.62 13.75 13.82
CA THR A 165 -7.97 13.71 13.23
C THR A 165 -7.97 13.02 11.88
N LEU A 166 -9.17 12.69 11.38
CA LEU A 166 -9.35 12.23 10.01
C LEU A 166 -9.36 13.40 9.04
N SER A 167 -8.80 13.20 7.86
CA SER A 167 -8.91 14.14 6.75
C SER A 167 -10.35 14.24 6.24
N PRO A 168 -10.73 15.35 5.58
CA PRO A 168 -11.80 15.34 4.59
C PRO A 168 -11.63 14.19 3.59
N PHE A 169 -12.72 13.77 2.95
CA PHE A 169 -12.67 12.70 1.97
C PHE A 169 -11.82 13.09 0.76
N ILE A 170 -10.86 12.24 0.42
CA ILE A 170 -10.11 12.31 -0.82
C ILE A 170 -10.89 11.49 -1.85
N LYS A 171 -11.37 12.12 -2.92
CA LYS A 171 -12.03 11.41 -4.02
C LYS A 171 -10.98 10.76 -4.92
N ILE A 172 -11.10 9.45 -5.15
CA ILE A 172 -10.23 8.71 -6.06
C ILE A 172 -11.00 8.42 -7.35
N GLU A 173 -10.47 8.87 -8.48
CA GLU A 173 -11.04 8.67 -9.81
C GLU A 173 -10.15 7.73 -10.63
N VAL A 174 -10.70 6.62 -11.10
CA VAL A 174 -10.02 5.71 -12.04
C VAL A 174 -10.31 6.20 -13.46
N ILE A 175 -9.35 6.88 -14.08
CA ILE A 175 -9.48 7.43 -15.44
C ILE A 175 -9.39 6.29 -16.47
N ASN A 176 -8.43 5.40 -16.28
CA ASN A 176 -8.28 4.14 -17.01
C ASN A 176 -7.49 3.16 -16.12
N LYS A 177 -7.25 1.93 -16.61
CA LYS A 177 -6.56 0.89 -15.81
C LYS A 177 -5.17 1.26 -15.29
N LYS A 178 -4.49 2.22 -15.93
CA LYS A 178 -3.13 2.68 -15.60
C LYS A 178 -3.11 4.04 -14.90
N THR A 179 -4.23 4.76 -14.85
CA THR A 179 -4.24 6.17 -14.44
C THR A 179 -5.31 6.42 -13.39
N LEU A 180 -4.88 6.86 -12.20
CA LEU A 180 -5.74 7.26 -11.09
C LEU A 180 -5.49 8.73 -10.76
N LYS A 181 -6.55 9.48 -10.47
CA LYS A 181 -6.48 10.86 -9.98
C LYS A 181 -7.08 10.94 -8.59
N ALA A 182 -6.42 11.65 -7.69
CA ALA A 182 -6.96 12.01 -6.39
C ALA A 182 -7.36 13.49 -6.39
N LYS A 183 -8.53 13.79 -5.81
CA LYS A 183 -9.01 15.15 -5.56
C LYS A 183 -9.25 15.28 -4.07
N TYR A 184 -8.55 16.19 -3.42
CA TYR A 184 -8.63 16.49 -1.99
C TYR A 184 -8.95 17.95 -1.81
#